data_AF-A0A537X6V9-F1
#
_entry.id   AF-A0A537X6V9-F1
#
_cell.length_a   1.000
_cell.length_b   1.000
_cell.length_c   1.000
_cell.angle_alpha   90.00
_cell.angle_beta   90.00
_cell.angle_gamma   90.00
#
_symmetry.space_group_name_H-M   'P 1'
#
loop_
_entity.id
_entity.type
_entity.pdbx_description
1 polymer ?
#
loop_
_entity_poly.entity_id
_entity_poly.type
_entity_poly.pdbx_seq_one_letter_code
_entity_poly.pdbx_strand_id
1 'polypeptide(L)'
;MNLVWNDNTPDSRGHVWVSQTTNAGASWTHPRPVANLPCQTLLPSIAVNPRGAIGVGYYAYRQCAPGTAPLADAWFASSTDRAAPWRTLRLAGPFDMRSAVNLPANAATGQLPGAFLGDYTGLTPLKDGFGAILILPKPYAPVGQQGVFFRRISTR
;
A
#
# COMPACT_ATOMS: atom_id res chain seq x y z
N MET A 1 -9.60 -12.70 12.02
CA MET A 1 -9.16 -12.24 10.68
C MET A 1 -8.91 -10.73 10.75
N ASN A 2 -8.12 -10.19 9.81
CA ASN A 2 -7.86 -8.76 9.70
C ASN A 2 -8.24 -8.31 8.29
N LEU A 3 -8.91 -7.17 8.20
CA LEU A 3 -9.25 -6.48 6.96
C LEU A 3 -8.43 -5.20 6.88
N VAL A 4 -7.94 -4.88 5.69
CA VAL A 4 -7.28 -3.61 5.39
C VAL A 4 -7.92 -3.00 4.16
N TRP A 5 -8.06 -1.68 4.16
CA TRP A 5 -8.50 -0.91 2.99
C TRP A 5 -7.89 0.48 3.01
N ASN A 6 -7.94 1.15 1.87
CA ASN A 6 -7.65 2.57 1.77
C ASN A 6 -8.92 3.36 1.49
N ASP A 7 -8.93 4.61 1.93
CA ASP A 7 -9.94 5.60 1.58
C ASP A 7 -9.23 6.89 1.18
N ASN A 8 -9.71 7.54 0.11
CA ASN A 8 -9.15 8.77 -0.42
C ASN A 8 -10.27 9.80 -0.51
N THR A 9 -10.15 10.89 0.24
CA THR A 9 -11.15 11.95 0.30
C THR A 9 -11.02 12.91 -0.89
N PRO A 10 -12.07 13.72 -1.19
CA PRO A 10 -12.03 14.67 -2.32
C PRO A 10 -10.90 15.71 -2.24
N ASP A 11 -10.42 16.04 -1.04
CA ASP A 11 -9.25 16.91 -0.80
C ASP A 11 -7.90 16.17 -0.92
N SER A 12 -7.90 14.98 -1.52
CA SER A 12 -6.74 14.11 -1.77
C SER A 12 -6.09 13.49 -0.53
N ARG A 13 -6.68 13.61 0.67
CA ARG A 13 -6.14 12.94 1.85
C ARG A 13 -6.38 11.44 1.76
N GLY A 14 -5.32 10.68 1.97
CA GLY A 14 -5.35 9.23 1.89
C GLY A 14 -5.21 8.61 3.27
N HIS A 15 -6.06 7.63 3.52
CA HIS A 15 -6.07 6.85 4.75
C HIS A 15 -5.87 5.38 4.42
N VAL A 16 -5.11 4.68 5.27
CA VAL A 16 -5.10 3.21 5.31
C VAL A 16 -5.68 2.80 6.65
N TRP A 17 -6.68 1.94 6.62
CA TRP A 17 -7.43 1.49 7.79
C TRP A 17 -7.27 0.00 8.00
N VAL A 18 -7.37 -0.42 9.26
CA VAL A 18 -7.49 -1.83 9.63
C VAL A 18 -8.73 -2.05 10.50
N SER A 19 -9.36 -3.20 10.33
CA SER A 19 -10.38 -3.70 11.25
C SER A 19 -10.20 -5.19 11.48
N GLN A 20 -10.57 -5.65 12.68
CA GLN A 20 -10.34 -7.03 13.13
C GLN A 20 -11.66 -7.70 13.49
N THR A 21 -11.72 -9.01 13.26
CA THR A 21 -12.81 -9.87 13.71
C THR A 21 -12.25 -11.08 14.45
N THR A 22 -12.90 -11.45 15.54
CA THR A 22 -12.63 -12.66 16.33
C THR A 22 -13.74 -13.70 16.20
N ASN A 23 -14.82 -13.38 15.48
CA ASN A 23 -16.03 -14.19 15.35
C ASN A 23 -16.37 -14.44 13.87
N ALA A 24 -15.37 -14.86 13.09
CA ALA A 24 -15.52 -15.24 11.68
C ALA A 24 -16.21 -14.18 10.79
N GLY A 25 -16.06 -12.90 11.11
CA GLY A 25 -16.63 -11.79 10.33
C GLY A 25 -18.05 -11.39 10.71
N ALA A 26 -18.66 -12.00 11.73
CA ALA A 26 -20.00 -11.62 12.21
C ALA A 26 -20.02 -10.20 12.80
N SER A 27 -18.93 -9.77 13.42
CA SER A 27 -18.72 -8.38 13.82
C SER A 27 -17.26 -7.96 13.66
N TRP A 28 -17.05 -6.66 13.53
CA TRP A 28 -15.75 -6.05 13.30
C TRP A 28 -15.49 -4.95 14.33
N THR A 29 -14.23 -4.75 14.71
CA THR A 29 -13.83 -3.62 15.56
C THR A 29 -14.05 -2.30 14.82
N HIS A 30 -14.14 -1.19 15.56
CA HIS A 30 -14.02 0.13 14.96
C HIS A 30 -12.71 0.23 14.13
N PRO A 31 -12.75 0.83 12.93
CA PRO A 31 -11.56 1.03 12.11
C PRO A 31 -10.46 1.77 12.88
N ARG A 32 -9.24 1.27 12.80
CA ARG A 32 -8.04 1.92 13.37
C ARG A 32 -7.14 2.41 12.24
N PRO A 33 -6.56 3.63 12.34
CA PRO A 33 -5.71 4.15 11.29
C PRO A 33 -4.36 3.44 11.30
N VAL A 34 -3.91 3.01 10.12
CA VAL A 34 -2.53 2.59 9.83
C VAL A 34 -1.73 3.77 9.29
N ALA A 35 -2.36 4.54 8.40
CA ALA A 35 -1.81 5.76 7.83
C ALA A 35 -2.92 6.81 7.68
N ASN A 36 -2.57 8.07 7.93
CA ASN A 36 -3.40 9.25 7.67
C ASN A 36 -2.47 10.31 7.06
N LEU A 37 -2.54 10.45 5.74
CA LEU A 37 -1.59 11.22 4.96
C LEU A 37 -2.32 12.35 4.22
N PRO A 38 -1.63 13.49 3.96
CA PRO A 38 -2.20 14.59 3.17
C PRO A 38 -2.39 14.22 1.69
N CYS A 39 -2.08 12.98 1.33
CA CYS A 39 -1.99 12.50 -0.03
C CYS A 39 -2.56 11.10 -0.17
N GLN A 40 -3.02 10.79 -1.38
CA GLN A 40 -3.71 9.53 -1.67
C GLN A 40 -2.84 8.31 -1.34
N THR A 41 -3.49 7.28 -0.82
CA THR A 41 -2.90 5.96 -0.57
C THR A 41 -3.53 4.91 -1.47
N LEU A 42 -2.78 3.87 -1.80
CA LEU A 42 -3.15 2.90 -2.82
C LEU A 42 -2.77 1.48 -2.39
N LEU A 43 -3.58 0.52 -2.85
CA LEU A 43 -3.29 -0.91 -2.89
C LEU A 43 -2.72 -1.49 -1.56
N PRO A 44 -3.42 -1.30 -0.42
CA PRO A 44 -2.96 -1.86 0.83
C PRO A 44 -3.06 -3.39 0.82
N SER A 45 -2.11 -4.04 1.47
CA SER A 45 -2.09 -5.49 1.71
C SER A 45 -1.71 -5.75 3.17
N ILE A 46 -2.23 -6.83 3.76
CA ILE A 46 -2.05 -7.16 5.18
C ILE A 46 -1.62 -8.61 5.35
N ALA A 47 -0.75 -8.85 6.34
CA ALA A 47 -0.37 -10.18 6.77
C ALA A 47 -0.14 -10.21 8.28
N VAL A 48 -0.25 -11.38 8.89
CA VAL A 48 0.10 -11.61 10.29
C VAL A 48 1.18 -12.67 10.35
N ASN A 49 2.32 -12.36 10.97
CA ASN A 49 3.42 -13.30 11.10
C ASN A 49 3.18 -14.32 12.23
N PRO A 50 3.98 -15.40 12.32
CA PRO A 50 3.80 -16.44 13.34
C PRO A 50 3.94 -15.95 14.80
N ARG A 51 4.51 -14.77 15.02
CA ARG A 51 4.63 -14.13 16.34
C ARG A 51 3.44 -13.22 16.67
N GLY A 52 2.43 -13.16 15.80
CA GLY A 52 1.24 -12.32 15.96
C GLY A 52 1.45 -10.86 15.56
N ALA A 53 2.62 -10.47 15.03
CA ALA A 53 2.81 -9.12 14.53
C ALA A 53 2.01 -8.93 13.23
N ILE A 54 1.33 -7.80 13.12
CA ILE A 54 0.56 -7.40 11.95
C ILE A 54 1.45 -6.52 11.09
N GLY A 55 1.55 -6.84 9.81
CA GLY A 55 2.23 -6.04 8.79
C GLY A 55 1.24 -5.53 7.76
N VAL A 56 1.41 -4.29 7.33
CA VAL A 56 0.61 -3.65 6.28
C VAL A 56 1.55 -3.00 5.27
N GLY A 57 1.48 -3.43 4.00
CA GLY A 57 2.16 -2.78 2.89
C GLY A 57 1.19 -1.90 2.11
N TYR A 58 1.60 -0.71 1.68
CA TYR A 58 0.76 0.22 0.91
C TYR A 58 1.62 1.17 0.08
N TYR A 59 1.04 1.84 -0.91
CA TYR A 59 1.68 2.97 -1.59
C TYR A 59 1.06 4.28 -1.15
N ALA A 60 1.83 5.36 -1.22
CA ALA A 60 1.33 6.70 -0.95
C ALA A 60 2.01 7.73 -1.85
N TYR A 61 1.22 8.68 -2.35
CA TYR A 61 1.76 9.88 -2.98
C TYR A 61 2.45 10.78 -1.94
N ARG A 62 3.45 11.53 -2.40
CA ARG A 62 4.18 12.51 -1.57
C ARG A 62 3.58 13.91 -1.63
N GLN A 63 3.13 14.29 -2.82
CA GLN A 63 2.68 15.63 -3.15
C GLN A 63 1.40 15.52 -3.96
N CYS A 64 0.40 16.30 -3.57
CA CYS A 64 -0.95 16.24 -4.15
C CYS A 64 -1.44 17.61 -4.62
N ALA A 65 -0.56 18.62 -4.59
CA ALA A 65 -0.84 19.93 -5.14
C ALA A 65 -0.85 19.86 -6.67
N PRO A 66 -1.83 20.49 -7.35
CA PRO A 66 -1.84 20.60 -8.81
C PRO A 66 -0.51 21.16 -9.35
N GLY A 67 -0.04 20.60 -10.47
CA GLY A 67 1.22 21.02 -11.12
C GLY A 67 2.50 20.44 -10.50
N THR A 68 2.41 19.65 -9.44
CA THR A 68 3.57 18.91 -8.89
C THR A 68 3.78 17.57 -9.57
N ALA A 69 5.01 17.05 -9.53
CA ALA A 69 5.29 15.70 -10.02
C ALA A 69 4.57 14.67 -9.12
N PRO A 70 3.86 13.68 -9.69
CA PRO A 70 3.09 12.70 -8.93
C PRO A 70 4.02 11.61 -8.39
N LEU A 71 4.89 11.99 -7.44
CA LEU A 71 5.85 11.09 -6.81
C LEU A 71 5.15 10.21 -5.78
N ALA A 72 5.46 8.92 -5.79
CA ALA A 72 4.95 7.94 -4.84
C ALA A 72 6.08 7.13 -4.19
N ASP A 73 5.77 6.57 -3.02
CA ASP A 73 6.61 5.62 -2.29
C ASP A 73 5.83 4.33 -2.01
N ALA A 74 6.57 3.23 -1.86
CA ALA A 74 6.07 2.03 -1.23
C ALA A 74 6.42 2.05 0.27
N TRP A 75 5.44 1.78 1.12
CA TRP A 75 5.54 1.81 2.57
C TRP A 75 5.19 0.47 3.19
N PHE A 76 5.74 0.26 4.37
CA PHE A 76 5.39 -0.82 5.28
C PHE A 76 5.10 -0.24 6.66
N ALA A 77 4.06 -0.72 7.31
CA ALA A 77 3.75 -0.47 8.71
C ALA A 77 3.64 -1.80 9.45
N SER A 78 4.17 -1.88 10.67
CA SER A 78 4.02 -3.06 11.52
C SER A 78 3.61 -2.71 12.94
N SER A 79 2.84 -3.61 13.55
CA SER A 79 2.43 -3.51 14.94
C SER A 79 2.55 -4.88 15.61
N THR A 80 3.12 -4.90 16.81
CA THR A 80 3.22 -6.09 17.66
C THR A 80 2.13 -6.15 18.73
N ASP A 81 1.26 -5.14 18.78
CA ASP A 81 0.18 -5.05 19.76
C ASP A 81 -1.12 -4.62 19.07
N ARG A 82 -1.96 -5.60 18.70
CA ARG A 82 -3.38 -5.35 18.32
C ARG A 82 -3.60 -4.18 17.33
N ALA A 83 -2.72 -4.08 16.34
CA ALA A 83 -2.81 -3.09 15.26
C ALA A 83 -2.64 -1.62 15.68
N ALA A 84 -1.99 -1.33 16.82
CA ALA A 84 -1.44 -0.03 17.18
C ALA A 84 -0.51 -0.13 18.42
N PRO A 85 0.59 0.63 18.53
CA PRO A 85 1.08 1.62 17.59
C PRO A 85 1.73 0.98 16.35
N TRP A 86 1.96 1.80 15.31
CA TRP A 86 2.60 1.40 14.07
C TRP A 86 4.05 1.88 14.00
N ARG A 87 4.95 0.98 13.62
CA ARG A 87 6.30 1.31 13.16
C ARG A 87 6.31 1.32 11.64
N THR A 88 6.71 2.42 11.03
CA THR A 88 6.71 2.59 9.58
C THR A 88 8.12 2.47 8.99
N LEU A 89 8.19 1.97 7.76
CA LEU A 89 9.41 1.80 6.98
C LEU A 89 9.09 2.12 5.52
N ARG A 90 9.90 2.96 4.87
CA ARG A 90 9.85 3.14 3.42
C ARG A 90 10.53 1.94 2.75
N LEU A 91 9.78 1.19 1.95
CA LEU A 91 10.29 0.02 1.23
C LEU A 91 11.01 0.40 -0.06
N ALA A 92 10.48 1.38 -0.79
CA ALA A 92 11.03 1.90 -2.03
C ALA A 92 10.50 3.33 -2.29
N GLY A 93 11.18 4.05 -3.19
CA GLY A 93 10.77 5.36 -3.65
C GLY A 93 11.70 6.51 -3.22
N PRO A 94 11.47 7.73 -3.76
CA PRO A 94 10.34 8.05 -4.62
C PRO A 94 10.47 7.45 -6.02
N PHE A 95 9.34 7.28 -6.70
CA PHE A 95 9.26 7.08 -8.14
C PHE A 95 8.15 7.94 -8.73
N ASP A 96 8.27 8.28 -10.01
CA ASP A 96 7.28 9.08 -10.72
C ASP A 96 6.17 8.17 -11.26
N MET A 97 4.93 8.38 -10.81
CA MET A 97 3.79 7.59 -11.27
C MET A 97 3.54 7.70 -12.78
N ARG A 98 3.97 8.77 -13.44
CA ARG A 98 3.88 8.90 -14.91
C ARG A 98 4.73 7.87 -15.66
N SER A 99 5.69 7.25 -14.99
CA SER A 99 6.52 6.18 -15.56
C SER A 99 5.92 4.79 -15.40
N ALA A 100 4.85 4.64 -14.61
CA ALA A 100 4.07 3.41 -14.53
C ALA A 100 3.27 3.17 -15.82
N VAL A 101 2.53 2.06 -15.87
CA VAL A 101 1.70 1.76 -17.05
C VAL A 101 0.65 2.86 -17.22
N ASN A 102 0.61 3.46 -18.40
CA ASN A 102 -0.41 4.45 -18.74
C ASN A 102 -1.59 3.72 -19.40
N LEU A 103 -2.68 3.54 -18.66
CA LEU A 103 -3.87 2.91 -19.21
C LEU A 103 -4.67 3.94 -20.03
N PRO A 104 -5.11 3.60 -21.25
CA PRO A 104 -5.99 4.48 -22.01
C PRO A 104 -7.35 4.59 -21.34
N ALA A 105 -8.10 5.64 -21.69
CA ALA A 105 -9.49 5.74 -21.29
C ALA A 105 -10.29 4.56 -21.85
N ASN A 106 -11.18 4.00 -21.06
CA ASN A 106 -12.11 2.97 -21.51
C ASN A 106 -13.54 3.42 -21.20
N ALA A 107 -14.24 3.86 -22.25
CA ALA A 107 -15.62 4.34 -22.16
C ALA A 107 -16.62 3.24 -21.73
N ALA A 108 -16.33 1.97 -21.99
CA ALA A 108 -17.20 0.87 -21.59
C ALA A 108 -17.15 0.57 -20.08
N THR A 109 -16.01 0.86 -19.42
CA THR A 109 -15.82 0.66 -17.98
C THR A 109 -15.86 1.95 -17.19
N GLY A 110 -15.99 3.10 -17.85
CA GLY A 110 -15.85 4.43 -17.23
C GLY A 110 -14.43 4.72 -16.74
N GLN A 111 -13.44 3.92 -17.15
CA GLN A 111 -12.06 4.11 -16.72
C GLN A 111 -11.47 5.36 -17.38
N LEU A 112 -11.02 6.29 -16.55
CA LEU A 112 -10.26 7.46 -16.99
C LEU A 112 -8.82 7.06 -17.31
N PRO A 113 -8.15 7.74 -18.26
CA PRO A 113 -6.76 7.46 -18.55
C PRO A 113 -5.91 7.82 -17.34
N GLY A 114 -4.88 7.02 -17.05
CA GLY A 114 -4.06 7.28 -15.87
C GLY A 114 -2.94 6.27 -15.63
N ALA A 115 -2.02 6.70 -14.77
CA ALA A 115 -0.95 5.86 -14.25
C ALA A 115 -1.53 4.71 -13.42
N PHE A 116 -1.11 3.49 -13.74
CA PHE A 116 -1.55 2.26 -13.11
C PHE A 116 -0.35 1.45 -12.62
N LEU A 117 -0.18 1.44 -11.30
CA LEU A 117 0.60 0.41 -10.63
C LEU A 117 -0.26 -0.85 -10.63
N GLY A 118 0.20 -1.91 -11.30
CA GLY A 118 -0.56 -3.15 -11.42
C GLY A 118 -1.07 -3.69 -10.09
N ASP A 119 -2.13 -4.52 -10.16
CA ASP A 119 -2.78 -5.09 -8.96
C ASP A 119 -1.94 -6.18 -8.26
N TYR A 120 -0.81 -6.57 -8.85
CA TYR A 120 0.05 -7.67 -8.39
C TYR A 120 1.00 -7.26 -7.26
N THR A 121 0.49 -6.57 -6.25
CA THR A 121 1.20 -6.25 -5.00
C THR A 121 0.68 -7.15 -3.87
N GLY A 122 1.52 -7.43 -2.87
CA GLY A 122 1.09 -8.28 -1.77
C GLY A 122 2.11 -8.41 -0.64
N LEU A 123 1.65 -8.95 0.48
CA LEU A 123 2.45 -9.16 1.67
C LEU A 123 2.23 -10.59 2.18
N THR A 124 3.32 -11.28 2.50
CA THR A 124 3.30 -12.64 3.05
C THR A 124 4.08 -12.70 4.37
N PRO A 125 3.63 -13.46 5.37
CA PRO A 125 4.37 -13.60 6.61
C PRO A 125 5.61 -14.47 6.42
N LEU A 126 6.69 -14.12 7.12
CA LEU A 126 7.89 -14.94 7.26
C LEU A 126 8.17 -15.19 8.75
N LYS A 127 9.03 -16.16 9.06
CA LYS A 127 9.37 -16.55 10.46
C LYS A 127 9.79 -15.35 11.34
N ASP A 128 10.59 -14.43 10.79
CA ASP A 128 11.15 -13.28 11.51
C ASP A 128 10.75 -11.92 10.87
N GLY A 129 9.60 -11.87 10.21
CA GLY A 129 9.11 -10.65 9.56
C GLY A 129 8.17 -10.92 8.41
N PHE A 130 8.40 -10.25 7.27
CA PHE A 130 7.48 -10.25 6.13
C PHE A 130 8.24 -10.27 4.80
N GLY A 131 7.59 -10.78 3.76
CA GLY A 131 7.99 -10.61 2.36
C GLY A 131 6.96 -9.76 1.64
N ALA A 132 7.39 -8.70 0.97
CA ALA A 132 6.53 -7.84 0.16
C ALA A 132 6.84 -8.05 -1.32
N ILE A 133 5.79 -8.23 -2.12
CA ILE A 133 5.83 -8.10 -3.57
C ILE A 133 5.42 -6.67 -3.91
N LEU A 134 6.27 -5.96 -4.66
CA LEU A 134 6.09 -4.56 -5.02
C LEU A 134 6.07 -4.41 -6.54
N ILE A 135 5.19 -3.53 -7.04
CA ILE A 135 5.23 -3.04 -8.41
C ILE A 135 5.95 -1.71 -8.38
N LEU A 136 7.09 -1.64 -9.07
CA LEU A 136 7.88 -0.41 -9.14
C LEU A 136 8.10 -0.04 -10.61
N PRO A 137 7.81 1.21 -11.01
CA PRO A 137 8.08 1.69 -12.34
C PRO A 137 9.55 2.12 -12.49
N LYS A 138 9.90 2.76 -13.61
CA LYS A 138 11.22 3.38 -13.75
C LYS A 138 11.48 4.38 -12.61
N PRO A 139 12.73 4.52 -12.13
CA PRO A 139 13.94 3.88 -12.64
C PRO A 139 14.21 2.47 -12.10
N TYR A 140 13.34 1.92 -11.25
CA TYR A 140 13.56 0.61 -10.64
C TYR A 140 13.45 -0.53 -11.67
N ALA A 141 12.44 -0.45 -12.56
CA ALA A 141 12.24 -1.43 -13.62
C ALA A 141 13.34 -1.37 -14.69
N PRO A 142 14.18 -2.41 -14.85
CA PRO A 142 15.28 -2.41 -15.83
C PRO A 142 14.78 -2.58 -17.27
N VAL A 143 13.59 -3.18 -17.44
CA VAL A 143 12.93 -3.42 -18.73
C VAL A 143 11.44 -3.10 -18.58
N GLY A 144 10.84 -2.49 -19.60
CA GLY A 144 9.42 -2.10 -19.60
C GLY A 144 9.14 -0.83 -18.78
N GLN A 145 7.86 -0.56 -18.54
CA GLN A 145 7.39 0.59 -17.75
C GLN A 145 7.44 0.31 -16.24
N GLN A 146 7.12 -0.92 -15.84
CA GLN A 146 7.17 -1.37 -14.44
C GLN A 146 7.52 -2.85 -14.33
N GLY A 147 8.02 -3.24 -13.15
CA GLY A 147 8.41 -4.61 -12.83
C GLY A 147 7.97 -5.06 -11.45
N VAL A 148 8.03 -6.37 -11.22
CA VAL A 148 7.72 -7.02 -9.94
C VAL A 148 9.00 -7.18 -9.13
N PHE A 149 9.01 -6.72 -7.89
CA PHE A 149 10.15 -6.79 -6.97
C PHE A 149 9.76 -7.51 -5.69
N PHE A 150 10.72 -8.21 -5.09
CA PHE A 150 10.55 -8.82 -3.77
C PHE A 150 11.41 -8.10 -2.73
N ARG A 151 10.82 -7.74 -1.59
CA ARG A 151 11.53 -7.17 -0.45
C ARG A 151 11.28 -8.01 0.80
N ARG A 152 12.36 -8.51 1.39
CA ARG A 152 12.34 -9.08 2.73
C ARG A 152 12.42 -7.98 3.78
N ILE A 153 11.56 -8.05 4.80
CA ILE A 153 11.42 -7.08 5.88
C ILE A 153 11.63 -7.84 7.19
N SER A 154 12.53 -7.36 8.05
CA SER A 154 12.76 -7.94 9.37
C SER A 154 12.12 -7.07 10.45
N THR A 155 11.51 -7.72 11.44
CA THR A 155 10.88 -7.05 12.60
C THR A 155 11.47 -7.53 13.92
N ARG A 156 12.77 -7.88 13.92
CA ARG A 156 13.52 -8.23 15.12
C ARG A 156 13.71 -7.02 16.02
#